data_AF-A0A9D5QTS2-F1
#
_entry.id   AF-A0A9D5QTS2-F1
#
_cell.length_a   1.000
_cell.length_b   1.000
_cell.length_c   1.000
_cell.angle_alpha   90.00
_cell.angle_beta   90.00
_cell.angle_gamma   90.00
#
_symmetry.space_group_name_H-M   'P 1'
#
loop_
_entity.id
_entity.type
_entity.pdbx_description
1 polymer ?
#
loop_
_entity_poly.entity_id
_entity_poly.type
_entity_poly.pdbx_seq_one_letter_code
_entity_poly.pdbx_strand_id
1 'polypeptide(L)'
;MKKFLLFSLVLVFTCFHVKAKKLFVEMEFIDNSIKLDDGSNKEAQPIKGKDGKNLKFKTLIGALNYMSLQGWELVDTKSVTYGSGYIGNHGGTSSTDTNVYYIFSKDISDEELQQIVDNSYKSK
;
A
#
# COMPACT_ATOMS: atom_id res chain seq x y z
N MET A 1 36.49 -29.04 -18.95
CA MET A 1 35.01 -28.92 -18.80
C MET A 1 34.52 -29.00 -17.35
N LYS A 2 35.15 -29.75 -16.43
CA LYS A 2 34.74 -29.82 -15.01
C LYS A 2 34.86 -28.49 -14.22
N LYS A 3 35.79 -27.60 -14.60
CA LYS A 3 35.99 -26.30 -13.92
C LYS A 3 34.88 -25.26 -14.22
N PHE A 4 34.26 -25.35 -15.40
CA PHE A 4 33.11 -24.49 -15.77
C PHE A 4 31.82 -24.89 -15.04
N LEU A 5 31.62 -26.19 -14.81
CA LEU A 5 30.51 -26.72 -14.02
C LEU A 5 30.57 -26.27 -12.56
N LEU A 6 31.78 -26.17 -11.99
CA LEU A 6 31.96 -25.69 -10.61
C LEU A 6 31.60 -24.19 -10.47
N PHE A 7 31.90 -23.37 -11.48
CA PHE A 7 31.58 -21.94 -11.46
C PHE A 7 30.08 -21.68 -11.57
N SER A 8 29.37 -22.51 -12.35
CA SER A 8 27.90 -22.44 -12.46
C SER A 8 27.19 -22.82 -11.16
N LEU A 9 27.76 -23.73 -10.35
CA LEU A 9 27.17 -24.15 -9.08
C LEU A 9 27.31 -23.07 -7.98
N VAL A 10 28.40 -22.29 -8.01
CA VAL A 10 28.65 -21.20 -7.05
C VAL A 10 27.76 -19.98 -7.32
N LEU A 11 27.48 -19.68 -8.59
CA LEU A 11 26.56 -18.60 -8.99
C LEU A 11 25.09 -18.86 -8.60
N VAL A 12 24.67 -20.12 -8.49
CA VAL A 12 23.32 -20.48 -8.00
C VAL A 12 23.20 -20.28 -6.48
N PHE A 13 24.30 -20.34 -5.74
CA PHE A 13 24.28 -20.20 -4.27
C PHE A 13 24.24 -18.75 -3.77
N THR A 14 24.64 -17.76 -4.57
CA THR A 14 24.49 -16.34 -4.18
C THR A 14 23.06 -15.81 -4.32
N CYS A 15 22.12 -16.64 -4.80
CA CYS A 15 20.71 -16.26 -4.92
C CYS A 15 19.90 -16.49 -3.63
N PHE A 16 20.52 -17.04 -2.57
CA PHE A 16 19.81 -17.34 -1.34
C PHE A 16 20.06 -16.26 -0.27
N HIS A 17 18.95 -15.65 0.15
CA HIS A 17 18.75 -14.80 1.34
C HIS A 17 18.80 -13.27 1.17
N VAL A 18 18.18 -12.71 0.11
CA VAL A 18 17.43 -11.47 0.38
C VAL A 18 16.25 -11.89 1.25
N LYS A 19 16.35 -11.65 2.56
CA LYS A 19 15.31 -12.04 3.52
C LYS A 19 14.16 -11.05 3.33
N ALA A 20 13.30 -11.34 2.36
CA ALA A 20 12.17 -10.49 2.03
C ALA A 20 11.36 -10.17 3.29
N LYS A 21 11.17 -8.87 3.53
CA LYS A 21 10.30 -8.36 4.59
C LYS A 21 9.01 -7.86 3.98
N LYS A 22 7.97 -7.79 4.81
CA LYS A 22 6.69 -7.27 4.38
C LYS A 22 6.65 -5.77 4.60
N LEU A 23 6.46 -5.03 3.51
CA LEU A 23 5.90 -3.68 3.55
C LEU A 23 4.38 -3.80 3.63
N PHE A 24 3.75 -2.99 4.46
CA PHE A 24 2.30 -2.86 4.54
C PHE A 24 1.89 -1.48 4.03
N VAL A 25 0.77 -1.41 3.32
CA VAL A 25 0.18 -0.15 2.88
C VAL A 25 -1.32 -0.14 3.13
N GLU A 26 -1.84 1.01 3.58
CA GLU A 26 -3.27 1.29 3.60
C GLU A 26 -3.69 1.87 2.24
N MET A 27 -4.67 1.25 1.60
CA MET A 27 -5.19 1.65 0.30
C MET A 27 -6.60 2.23 0.43
N GLU A 28 -6.79 3.44 -0.08
CA GLU A 28 -8.09 4.11 -0.19
C GLU A 28 -8.52 4.13 -1.67
N PHE A 29 -9.76 3.72 -1.94
CA PHE A 29 -10.38 3.84 -3.26
C PHE A 29 -11.39 4.99 -3.27
N ILE A 30 -11.02 6.11 -3.90
CA ILE A 30 -11.83 7.33 -3.96
C ILE A 30 -11.80 7.93 -5.37
N ASP A 31 -12.96 8.39 -5.85
CA ASP A 31 -13.15 8.96 -7.18
C ASP A 31 -12.58 8.08 -8.30
N ASN A 32 -12.78 6.77 -8.22
CA ASN A 32 -12.23 5.81 -9.18
C ASN A 32 -10.69 5.80 -9.26
N SER A 33 -10.00 6.27 -8.23
CA SER A 33 -8.53 6.24 -8.11
C SER A 33 -8.10 5.60 -6.80
N ILE A 34 -6.84 5.20 -6.73
CA ILE A 34 -6.24 4.65 -5.50
C ILE A 34 -5.22 5.62 -4.93
N LYS A 35 -5.22 5.74 -3.61
CA LYS A 35 -4.14 6.33 -2.82
C LYS A 35 -3.56 5.27 -1.90
N LEU A 36 -2.24 5.28 -1.74
CA LEU A 36 -1.53 4.37 -0.85
C LEU A 36 -0.83 5.15 0.24
N ASP A 37 -0.92 4.66 1.47
CA ASP A 37 -0.16 5.14 2.62
C ASP A 37 0.73 4.00 3.13
N ASP A 38 2.04 4.18 3.04
CA ASP A 38 3.07 3.27 3.55
C ASP A 38 3.65 3.73 4.90
N GLY A 39 3.10 4.79 5.48
CA GLY A 39 3.54 5.40 6.73
C GLY A 39 4.74 6.34 6.59
N SER A 40 5.35 6.48 5.41
CA SER A 40 6.52 7.36 5.21
C SER A 40 6.15 8.81 4.91
N ASN A 41 4.90 9.06 4.49
CA ASN A 41 4.39 10.38 4.13
C ASN A 41 3.30 10.84 5.11
N LYS A 42 3.07 12.16 5.20
CA LYS A 42 1.98 12.70 6.03
C LYS A 42 0.59 12.33 5.52
N GLU A 43 0.47 12.07 4.22
CA GLU A 43 -0.79 11.81 3.53
C GLU A 43 -0.63 10.66 2.55
N ALA A 44 -1.71 9.92 2.32
CA ALA A 44 -1.77 8.87 1.31
C ALA A 44 -1.51 9.44 -0.10
N GLN A 45 -0.63 8.79 -0.85
CA GLN A 45 -0.16 9.26 -2.16
C GLN A 45 -0.95 8.60 -3.30
N PRO A 46 -1.44 9.38 -4.29
CA PRO A 46 -2.16 8.82 -5.42
C PRO A 46 -1.21 8.08 -6.37
N ILE A 47 -1.62 6.90 -6.85
CA ILE A 47 -0.88 6.23 -7.92
C ILE A 47 -1.08 6.99 -9.24
N LYS A 48 0.04 7.33 -9.88
CA LYS A 48 0.05 8.05 -11.16
C LYS A 48 0.16 7.09 -12.34
N GLY A 49 -0.57 7.38 -13.41
CA GLY A 49 -0.38 6.75 -14.71
C GLY A 49 0.87 7.29 -15.42
N LYS A 50 1.17 6.73 -16.59
CA LYS A 50 2.31 7.15 -17.43
C LYS A 50 2.22 8.60 -17.90
N ASP A 51 1.02 9.18 -17.89
CA ASP A 51 0.73 10.56 -18.24
C ASP A 51 0.88 11.53 -17.04
N GLY A 52 1.31 11.04 -15.87
CA GLY A 52 1.45 11.82 -14.64
C GLY A 52 0.13 12.14 -13.94
N LYS A 53 -1.01 11.72 -14.49
CA LYS A 53 -2.34 11.92 -13.87
C LYS A 53 -2.66 10.77 -12.93
N ASN A 54 -3.63 10.95 -12.04
CA ASN A 54 -4.09 9.86 -11.17
C ASN A 54 -4.62 8.72 -12.03
N LEU A 55 -4.16 7.50 -11.75
CA LEU A 55 -4.64 6.30 -12.43
C LEU A 55 -6.12 6.09 -12.09
N LYS A 56 -6.96 5.96 -13.13
CA LYS A 56 -8.41 5.77 -12.99
C LYS A 56 -8.82 4.35 -13.32
N PHE A 57 -9.60 3.75 -12.43
CA PHE A 57 -10.13 2.40 -12.53
C PHE A 57 -11.63 2.44 -12.79
N LYS A 58 -12.15 1.46 -13.53
CA LYS A 58 -13.61 1.37 -13.77
C LYS A 58 -14.37 1.03 -12.49
N THR A 59 -13.77 0.23 -11.62
CA THR A 59 -14.36 -0.27 -10.38
C THR A 59 -13.26 -0.52 -9.35
N LEU A 60 -13.64 -0.65 -8.09
CA LEU A 60 -12.76 -1.12 -7.02
C LEU A 60 -12.10 -2.46 -7.37
N ILE A 61 -12.85 -3.42 -7.91
CA ILE A 61 -12.30 -4.73 -8.31
C ILE A 61 -11.18 -4.58 -9.34
N GLY A 62 -11.32 -3.64 -10.29
CA GLY A 62 -10.26 -3.32 -11.23
C GLY A 62 -8.99 -2.79 -10.54
N ALA A 63 -9.15 -2.02 -9.47
CA ALA A 63 -8.05 -1.54 -8.65
C ALA A 63 -7.39 -2.67 -7.83
N LEU A 64 -8.18 -3.57 -7.23
CA LEU A 64 -7.65 -4.73 -6.49
C LEU A 64 -6.86 -5.68 -7.41
N ASN A 65 -7.37 -5.94 -8.61
CA ASN A 65 -6.66 -6.74 -9.61
C ASN A 65 -5.35 -6.06 -10.06
N TYR A 66 -5.36 -4.73 -10.19
CA TYR A 66 -4.14 -3.98 -10.49
C TYR A 66 -3.11 -4.11 -9.36
N MET A 67 -3.51 -3.97 -8.10
CA MET A 67 -2.64 -4.17 -6.93
C MET A 67 -2.04 -5.58 -6.94
N SER A 68 -2.88 -6.61 -7.15
CA SER A 68 -2.43 -8.00 -7.27
C SER A 68 -1.40 -8.19 -8.40
N LEU A 69 -1.64 -7.59 -9.58
CA LEU A 69 -0.71 -7.61 -10.70
C LEU A 69 0.64 -6.95 -10.37
N GLN A 70 0.65 -5.93 -9.50
CA GLN A 70 1.88 -5.27 -9.03
C GLN A 70 2.60 -6.05 -7.90
N GLY A 71 2.11 -7.22 -7.53
CA GLY A 71 2.68 -8.08 -6.48
C GLY A 71 2.24 -7.72 -5.07
N TRP A 72 1.13 -6.99 -4.91
CA TRP A 72 0.53 -6.73 -3.61
C TRP A 72 -0.50 -7.81 -3.25
N GLU A 73 -0.46 -8.25 -2.00
CA GLU A 73 -1.42 -9.21 -1.43
C GLU A 73 -2.39 -8.47 -0.50
N LEU A 74 -3.69 -8.66 -0.69
CA LEU A 74 -4.69 -8.12 0.22
C LEU A 74 -4.63 -8.89 1.54
N VAL A 75 -4.40 -8.19 2.64
CA VAL A 75 -4.23 -8.75 3.98
C VAL A 75 -5.51 -8.59 4.79
N ASP A 76 -6.09 -7.39 4.81
CA ASP A 76 -7.24 -7.08 5.65
C ASP A 76 -8.05 -5.89 5.10
N THR A 77 -9.23 -5.66 5.67
CA THR A 77 -10.08 -4.50 5.40
C THR A 77 -10.51 -3.82 6.70
N LYS A 78 -10.40 -2.49 6.74
CA LYS A 78 -10.78 -1.65 7.88
C LYS A 78 -11.83 -0.65 7.43
N SER A 79 -12.89 -0.49 8.21
CA SER A 79 -13.85 0.60 8.03
C SER A 79 -13.66 1.66 9.13
N VAL A 80 -13.74 2.93 8.74
CA VAL A 80 -13.76 4.05 9.67
C VAL A 80 -15.02 4.85 9.43
N THR A 81 -15.86 4.93 10.45
CA THR A 81 -17.13 5.65 10.40
C THR A 81 -17.01 6.95 11.21
N TYR A 82 -17.32 8.06 10.57
CA TYR A 82 -17.36 9.38 11.17
C TYR A 82 -18.81 9.84 11.26
N GLY A 83 -19.25 10.19 12.46
CA GLY A 83 -20.55 10.80 12.70
C GLY A 83 -20.38 12.27 13.04
N SER A 84 -21.19 13.14 12.45
CA SER A 84 -21.30 14.53 12.89
C SER A 84 -22.76 14.89 13.07
N GLY A 85 -23.09 15.71 14.05
CA GLY A 85 -24.46 16.14 14.25
C GLY A 85 -24.54 17.32 15.20
N TYR A 86 -25.59 18.11 15.03
CA TYR A 86 -25.92 19.19 15.94
C TYR A 86 -27.42 19.17 16.24
N ILE A 87 -27.77 19.56 17.46
CA ILE A 87 -29.15 19.67 17.94
C ILE A 87 -29.39 21.14 18.29
N GLY A 88 -30.43 21.73 17.71
CA GLY A 88 -30.90 23.08 18.01
C GLY A 88 -32.36 23.11 18.48
N ASN A 89 -32.84 24.28 18.87
CA ASN A 89 -34.17 24.48 19.47
C ASN A 89 -35.36 24.04 18.58
N HIS A 90 -35.17 23.89 17.27
CA HIS A 90 -36.23 23.57 16.31
C HIS A 90 -35.96 22.28 15.51
N GLY A 91 -35.00 21.44 15.97
CA GLY A 91 -34.62 20.19 15.32
C GLY A 91 -33.12 19.95 15.33
N GLY A 92 -32.72 18.76 14.88
CA GLY A 92 -31.30 18.37 14.74
C GLY A 92 -31.04 17.73 13.39
N THR A 93 -29.80 17.81 12.94
CA THR A 93 -29.31 17.09 11.76
C THR A 93 -28.10 16.26 12.15
N SER A 94 -27.96 15.11 11.52
CA SER A 94 -26.81 14.22 11.67
C SER A 94 -26.39 13.68 10.30
N SER A 95 -25.09 13.61 10.07
CA SER A 95 -24.48 12.90 8.95
C SER A 95 -23.62 11.75 9.46
N THR A 96 -23.47 10.73 8.64
CA THR A 96 -22.57 9.61 8.91
C THR A 96 -21.87 9.24 7.61
N ASP A 97 -20.55 9.31 7.62
CA ASP A 97 -19.69 8.95 6.49
C ASP A 97 -18.86 7.74 6.89
N THR A 98 -18.73 6.75 5.99
CA THR A 98 -17.91 5.56 6.23
C THR A 98 -16.89 5.42 5.12
N ASN A 99 -15.62 5.43 5.51
CA ASN A 99 -14.50 5.16 4.62
C ASN A 99 -14.05 3.70 4.80
N VAL A 100 -13.77 3.03 3.69
CA VAL A 100 -13.23 1.66 3.69
C VAL A 100 -11.80 1.70 3.17
N TYR A 101 -10.91 1.12 3.96
CA TYR A 101 -9.50 1.00 3.70
C TYR A 101 -9.11 -0.47 3.53
N TYR A 102 -8.21 -0.73 2.60
CA TYR A 102 -7.73 -2.07 2.27
C TYR A 102 -6.25 -2.16 2.63
N ILE A 103 -5.89 -3.08 3.51
CA ILE A 103 -4.50 -3.28 3.91
C ILE A 103 -3.86 -4.27 2.95
N PHE A 104 -2.82 -3.82 2.23
CA PHE A 104 -2.04 -4.66 1.34
C PHE A 104 -0.65 -4.91 1.92
N SER A 105 -0.02 -6.01 1.53
CA SER A 105 1.40 -6.26 1.80
C SER A 105 2.17 -6.66 0.55
N LYS A 106 3.47 -6.37 0.54
CA LYS A 106 4.39 -6.77 -0.52
C LYS A 106 5.75 -7.08 0.07
N ASP A 107 6.40 -8.10 -0.49
CA ASP A 107 7.76 -8.47 -0.16
C ASP A 107 8.75 -7.46 -0.75
N ILE A 108 9.60 -6.88 0.12
CA ILE A 108 10.64 -5.90 -0.21
C ILE A 108 11.97 -6.24 0.50
N SER A 109 13.04 -5.53 0.15
CA SER A 109 14.35 -5.71 0.80
C SER A 109 14.39 -5.10 2.21
N ASP A 110 15.34 -5.57 3.03
CA ASP A 110 15.56 -5.01 4.37
C ASP A 110 15.92 -3.52 4.31
N GLU A 111 16.75 -3.13 3.34
CA GLU A 111 17.20 -1.75 3.14
C GLU A 111 16.06 -0.81 2.75
N GLU A 112 15.19 -1.26 1.83
CA GLU A 112 14.01 -0.49 1.41
C GLU A 112 13.04 -0.31 2.59
N LEU A 113 12.81 -1.36 3.37
CA LEU A 113 11.93 -1.28 4.55
C LEU A 113 12.49 -0.33 5.60
N GLN A 114 13.81 -0.39 5.87
CA GLN A 114 14.45 0.46 6.85
C GLN A 114 14.29 1.95 6.49
N GLN A 115 14.47 2.31 5.21
CA GLN A 115 14.29 3.69 4.75
C GLN A 115 12.85 4.20 4.96
N ILE A 116 11.85 3.37 4.68
CA ILE A 116 10.43 3.72 4.89
C ILE A 116 10.17 3.91 6.39
N VAL A 117 10.64 2.97 7.22
CA VAL A 117 10.48 3.00 8.67
C VAL A 117 11.14 4.24 9.27
N ASP A 118 12.37 4.60 8.86
CA ASP A 118 13.08 5.77 9.37
C ASP A 118 12.35 7.09 9.06
N ASN A 119 11.58 7.15 7.97
CA ASN A 119 10.75 8.30 7.63
C ASN A 119 9.38 8.31 8.33
N SER A 120 8.98 7.22 8.99
CA SER A 120 7.63 7.05 9.57
C SER A 120 7.45 7.65 10.97
N TYR A 121 8.54 7.99 11.64
CA TYR A 121 8.50 8.58 12.99
C TYR A 121 9.43 9.79 13.09
N LYS A 122 9.10 10.71 14.00
CA LYS A 122 9.99 11.83 14.31
C LYS A 122 11.08 11.35 15.25
N SER A 123 12.36 11.54 14.90
CA SER A 123 13.42 11.55 15.90
C SER A 123 13.24 12.76 16.80
N LYS A 124 13.31 12.53 18.12
CA LYS A 124 13.24 13.60 19.13
C LYS A 124 14.44 14.53 19.06
#